data_AF-A0A1U7NTE3-F1
#
_entry.id   AF-A0A1U7NTE3-F1
#
_cell.length_a   1.000
_cell.length_b   1.000
_cell.length_c   1.000
_cell.angle_alpha   90.00
_cell.angle_beta   90.00
_cell.angle_gamma   90.00
#
_symmetry.space_group_name_H-M   'P 1'
#
loop_
_entity.id
_entity.type
_entity.pdbx_description
1 polymer ?
#
loop_
_entity_poly.entity_id
_entity_poly.type
_entity_poly.pdbx_seq_one_letter_code
_entity_poly.pdbx_strand_id
1 'polypeptide(L)'
;MKGGQTIVLENQGDQTTIGISGDGQRQSSGVTTGVWTIAPTLFQTESGAVVEIHTGDGSVYFQIENGQLHSLNEIPSLEEARYIELDEVADGMGQSEIKPMTPMQPMKPLKPM
;
A
#
# COMPACT_ATOMS: atom_id res chain seq x y z
N MET A 1 -8.65 6.98 -7.18
CA MET A 1 -7.94 8.02 -6.40
C MET A 1 -7.52 9.16 -7.33
N LYS A 2 -7.70 10.43 -6.94
CA LYS A 2 -7.10 11.55 -7.69
C LYS A 2 -5.59 11.32 -7.73
N GLY A 3 -4.99 11.18 -8.92
CA GLY A 3 -3.52 11.14 -9.08
C GLY A 3 -2.85 9.77 -9.14
N GLY A 4 -3.49 8.72 -9.69
CA GLY A 4 -2.77 7.48 -10.05
C GLY A 4 -2.10 6.73 -8.88
N GLN A 5 -2.53 6.99 -7.64
CA GLN A 5 -2.00 6.35 -6.46
C GLN A 5 -2.42 4.88 -6.40
N THR A 6 -1.47 4.00 -6.11
CA THR A 6 -1.64 2.57 -5.89
C THR A 6 -1.41 2.26 -4.42
N ILE A 7 -2.33 1.50 -3.82
CA ILE A 7 -2.21 0.99 -2.45
C ILE A 7 -2.01 -0.52 -2.54
N VAL A 8 -1.04 -1.01 -1.77
CA VAL A 8 -0.70 -2.42 -1.66
C VAL A 8 -0.81 -2.80 -0.19
N LEU A 9 -1.54 -3.87 0.10
CA LEU A 9 -1.69 -4.40 1.44
C LEU A 9 -1.09 -5.79 1.46
N GLU A 10 -0.25 -6.06 2.44
CA GLU A 10 0.42 -7.35 2.61
C GLU A 10 0.31 -7.78 4.06
N ASN A 11 -0.13 -9.02 4.30
CA ASN A 11 -0.15 -9.61 5.63
C ASN A 11 1.07 -10.53 5.82
N GLN A 12 1.89 -10.24 6.83
CA GLN A 12 3.05 -11.04 7.22
C GLN A 12 2.85 -11.53 8.66
N GLY A 13 1.99 -12.54 8.83
CA GLY A 13 1.67 -13.09 10.15
C GLY A 13 0.71 -12.19 10.93
N ASP A 14 1.22 -11.52 11.97
CA ASP A 14 0.49 -10.55 12.78
C ASP A 14 0.72 -9.09 12.37
N GLN A 15 1.60 -8.88 11.39
CA GLN A 15 1.94 -7.56 10.87
C GLN A 15 1.29 -7.32 9.51
N THR A 16 0.62 -6.20 9.36
CA THR A 16 0.22 -5.67 8.06
C THR A 16 1.24 -4.65 7.57
N THR A 17 1.68 -4.80 6.33
CA THR A 17 2.44 -3.79 5.59
C THR A 17 1.51 -3.07 4.61
N ILE A 18 1.46 -1.75 4.70
CA ILE A 18 0.66 -0.89 3.83
C ILE A 18 1.62 -0.05 2.99
N GLY A 19 1.64 -0.31 1.68
CA GLY A 19 2.43 0.40 0.69
C GLY A 19 1.57 1.40 -0.07
N ILE A 20 2.08 2.62 -0.24
CA ILE A 20 1.45 3.69 -1.00
C ILE A 20 2.44 4.17 -2.06
N SER A 21 2.02 4.16 -3.32
CA SER A 21 2.83 4.59 -4.46
C SER A 21 2.07 5.60 -5.31
N GLY A 22 2.63 6.77 -5.61
CA GLY A 22 2.01 7.80 -6.45
C GLY A 22 2.99 8.92 -6.76
N ASP A 23 2.84 9.58 -7.91
CA ASP A 23 3.65 10.74 -8.33
C ASP A 23 5.18 10.55 -8.19
N GLY A 24 5.66 9.33 -8.44
CA GLY A 24 7.08 8.98 -8.33
C GLY A 24 7.60 8.80 -6.89
N GLN A 25 6.75 8.90 -5.88
CA GLN A 25 7.05 8.59 -4.49
C GLN A 25 6.46 7.24 -4.09
N ARG A 26 7.21 6.50 -3.27
CA ARG A 26 6.79 5.23 -2.68
C ARG A 26 7.09 5.27 -1.21
N GLN A 27 6.12 4.87 -0.40
CA GLN A 27 6.26 4.78 1.04
C GLN A 27 5.55 3.54 1.54
N SER A 28 6.07 2.93 2.60
CA SER A 28 5.47 1.75 3.22
C SER A 28 5.50 1.90 4.73
N SER A 29 4.50 1.35 5.39
CA SER A 29 4.39 1.36 6.85
C SER A 29 3.92 -0.01 7.32
N GLY A 30 4.64 -0.56 8.30
CA GLY A 30 4.29 -1.80 8.98
C GLY A 30 3.57 -1.51 10.28
N VAL A 31 2.47 -2.21 10.54
CA VAL A 31 1.69 -2.08 11.77
C VAL A 31 1.21 -3.46 12.22
N THR A 32 1.27 -3.70 13.53
CA THR A 32 0.70 -4.92 14.12
C THR A 32 -0.82 -4.81 14.14
N THR A 33 -1.48 -5.65 13.35
CA THR A 33 -2.95 -5.73 13.26
C THR A 33 -3.48 -7.05 13.79
N GLY A 34 -2.64 -8.08 13.82
CA GLY A 34 -3.07 -9.48 13.91
C GLY A 34 -3.34 -10.07 12.52
N VAL A 35 -3.64 -11.37 12.53
CA VAL A 35 -3.88 -12.16 11.31
C VAL A 35 -5.19 -11.73 10.67
N TRP A 36 -5.19 -11.53 9.35
CA TRP A 36 -6.39 -11.28 8.57
C TRP A 36 -7.30 -12.50 8.57
N THR A 37 -8.59 -12.30 8.87
CA THR A 37 -9.60 -13.36 8.82
C THR A 37 -10.31 -13.41 7.46
N ILE A 38 -10.36 -12.27 6.76
CA ILE A 38 -10.84 -12.12 5.38
C ILE A 38 -10.01 -11.03 4.66
N ALA A 39 -10.19 -10.90 3.35
CA ALA A 39 -9.54 -9.84 2.58
C ALA A 39 -9.87 -8.45 3.15
N PRO A 40 -8.90 -7.51 3.17
CA PRO A 40 -9.15 -6.14 3.58
C PRO A 40 -10.15 -5.44 2.67
N THR A 41 -10.77 -4.38 3.19
CA THR A 41 -11.64 -3.51 2.42
C THR A 41 -10.98 -2.14 2.24
N LEU A 42 -11.07 -1.58 1.03
CA LEU A 42 -10.60 -0.23 0.75
C LEU A 42 -11.80 0.67 0.42
N PHE A 43 -11.86 1.82 1.07
CA PHE A 43 -12.83 2.87 0.81
C PHE A 43 -12.12 4.12 0.32
N GLN A 44 -12.61 4.74 -0.74
CA GLN A 44 -12.17 6.05 -1.19
C GLN A 44 -13.06 7.13 -0.57
N THR A 45 -12.46 8.09 0.11
CA THR A 45 -13.15 9.26 0.70
C THR A 45 -12.80 10.54 -0.08
N GLU A 46 -13.40 11.67 0.27
CA GLU A 46 -13.01 12.96 -0.32
C GLU A 46 -11.56 13.35 0.01
N SER A 47 -11.11 13.03 1.23
CA SER A 47 -9.79 13.40 1.74
C SER A 47 -8.69 12.40 1.39
N GLY A 48 -9.03 11.17 0.99
CA GLY A 48 -8.07 10.14 0.61
C GLY A 48 -8.68 8.75 0.54
N ALA A 49 -8.23 7.87 1.42
CA ALA A 49 -8.73 6.50 1.51
C ALA A 49 -8.76 5.98 2.96
N VAL A 50 -9.62 5.00 3.21
CA VAL A 50 -9.70 4.25 4.46
C VAL A 50 -9.51 2.77 4.14
N VAL A 51 -8.61 2.12 4.86
CA VAL A 51 -8.40 0.67 4.82
C VAL A 51 -9.05 0.08 6.06
N GLU A 52 -9.92 -0.90 5.88
CA GLU A 52 -10.46 -1.74 6.94
C GLU A 52 -9.81 -3.12 6.85
N ILE A 53 -9.25 -3.58 7.97
CA ILE A 53 -8.63 -4.89 8.09
C ILE A 53 -9.41 -5.69 9.13
N HIS A 54 -9.91 -6.85 8.71
CA HIS A 54 -10.66 -7.75 9.56
C HIS A 54 -9.72 -8.77 10.21
N THR A 55 -9.64 -8.76 11.54
CA THR A 55 -8.76 -9.64 12.31
C THR A 55 -9.57 -10.47 13.31
N GLY A 56 -8.90 -11.38 14.03
CA GLY A 56 -9.56 -12.22 15.04
C GLY A 56 -10.16 -11.44 16.22
N ASP A 57 -9.58 -10.29 16.54
CA ASP A 57 -9.97 -9.45 17.68
C ASP A 57 -10.96 -8.33 17.30
N GLY A 58 -11.30 -8.22 16.02
CA GLY A 58 -12.20 -7.17 15.50
C GLY A 58 -11.68 -6.59 14.19
N SER A 59 -12.26 -5.46 13.78
CA SER A 59 -11.79 -4.73 12.60
C SER A 59 -10.96 -3.53 13.04
N VAL A 60 -9.84 -3.31 12.36
CA VAL A 60 -8.96 -2.15 12.56
C VAL A 60 -8.99 -1.26 11.32
N TYR A 61 -8.90 0.05 11.53
CA TYR A 61 -9.08 1.03 10.47
C TYR A 61 -7.85 1.92 10.34
N PHE A 62 -7.44 2.16 9.10
CA PHE A 62 -6.34 3.05 8.76
C PHE A 62 -6.81 4.10 7.77
N GLN A 63 -6.53 5.36 8.04
CA GLN A 63 -6.79 6.47 7.13
C GLN A 63 -5.51 6.85 6.41
N ILE A 64 -5.63 7.04 5.09
CA ILE A 64 -4.55 7.45 4.21
C ILE A 64 -4.89 8.84 3.67
N GLU A 65 -4.15 9.85 4.11
CA GLU A 65 -4.34 11.24 3.72
C GLU A 65 -3.01 11.88 3.37
N ASN A 66 -2.94 12.58 2.24
CA ASN A 66 -1.69 13.18 1.73
C ASN A 66 -0.52 12.17 1.66
N GLY A 67 -0.82 10.89 1.41
CA GLY A 67 0.13 9.79 1.39
C GLY A 67 0.60 9.30 2.76
N GLN A 68 0.17 9.93 3.86
CA GLN A 68 0.49 9.49 5.22
C GLN A 68 -0.55 8.50 5.74
N LEU A 69 -0.10 7.58 6.58
CA LEU A 69 -0.94 6.56 7.21
C LEU A 69 -1.24 6.93 8.67
N HIS A 70 -2.51 6.88 9.05
CA HIS A 70 -2.99 7.14 10.39
C HIS A 70 -3.84 5.97 10.89
N SER A 71 -3.48 5.41 12.05
CA SER A 71 -4.32 4.42 12.72
C SER A 71 -5.52 5.11 13.35
N LEU A 72 -6.71 4.54 13.18
CA LEU A 72 -7.94 5.01 13.80
C LEU A 72 -8.33 4.09 14.96
N ASN A 73 -8.77 4.69 16.06
CA ASN A 73 -9.27 3.97 17.23
C ASN A 73 -10.78 3.69 17.14
N GLU A 74 -11.47 4.31 16.19
CA GLU A 74 -12.91 4.22 15.98
C GLU A 74 -13.20 4.10 14.48
N ILE A 75 -14.42 3.65 14.15
CA ILE A 75 -14.88 3.53 12.76
C ILE A 75 -15.02 4.96 12.18
N PRO A 76 -14.31 5.31 11.10
CA PRO A 76 -14.46 6.62 10.47
C PRO A 76 -15.84 6.76 9.83
N SER A 77 -16.28 8.00 9.59
CA SER A 77 -17.48 8.23 8.79
C SER A 77 -17.24 7.79 7.35
N LEU A 78 -18.07 6.85 6.87
CA LEU A 78 -18.03 6.30 5.51
C LEU A 78 -19.27 6.70 4.68
N GLU A 79 -20.07 7.66 5.14
CA GLU A 79 -21.38 8.01 4.52
C GLU A 79 -21.28 8.36 3.02
N GLU A 80 -20.17 8.97 2.61
CA GLU A 80 -19.92 9.34 1.21
C GLU A 80 -18.73 8.57 0.60
N ALA A 81 -18.26 7.53 1.29
CA ALA A 81 -17.12 6.76 0.83
C ALA A 81 -17.53 5.78 -0.27
N ARG A 82 -16.66 5.62 -1.28
CA ARG A 82 -16.83 4.64 -2.35
C ARG A 82 -16.01 3.39 -2.06
N TYR A 83 -16.64 2.23 -2.06
CA TYR A 83 -15.94 0.95 -2.01
C TYR A 83 -15.04 0.76 -3.24
N ILE A 84 -13.79 0.35 -3.01
CA ILE A 84 -12.84 -0.05 -4.04
C ILE A 84 -12.53 -1.52 -3.84
N GLU A 85 -12.84 -2.32 -4.86
CA GLU A 85 -12.49 -3.73 -4.92
C GLU A 85 -10.97 -3.88 -5.00
N LEU A 86 -10.42 -4.75 -4.18
CA LEU A 86 -9.00 -5.07 -4.18
C LEU A 86 -8.75 -6.32 -5.00
N ASP A 87 -7.75 -6.26 -5.86
CA ASP A 87 -7.24 -7.43 -6.57
C ASP A 87 -6.28 -8.20 -5.66
N GLU A 88 -6.61 -9.44 -5.34
CA GLU A 88 -5.69 -10.35 -4.65
C GLU A 88 -4.57 -10.75 -5.62
N VAL A 89 -3.32 -10.54 -5.19
CA VAL A 89 -2.11 -10.87 -5.94
C VAL A 89 -1.26 -11.80 -5.10
N ALA A 90 -0.48 -12.69 -5.75
CA ALA A 90 0.39 -13.58 -4.99
C ALA A 90 1.44 -12.80 -4.17
N ASP A 91 1.85 -13.38 -3.05
CA ASP A 91 2.83 -12.80 -2.15
C ASP A 91 4.08 -12.28 -2.88
N GLY A 92 4.46 -11.04 -2.56
CA GLY A 92 5.59 -10.35 -3.18
C GLY A 92 5.34 -9.75 -4.57
N MET A 93 4.20 -10.01 -5.22
CA MET A 93 3.87 -9.42 -6.53
C MET A 93 3.14 -8.06 -6.47
N GLY A 94 2.66 -7.65 -5.29
CA GLY A 94 2.06 -6.33 -5.09
C GLY A 94 3.06 -5.18 -5.18
N GLN A 95 4.36 -5.45 -5.03
CA GLN A 95 5.41 -4.48 -5.28
C GLN A 95 5.78 -4.56 -6.77
N SER A 96 5.64 -3.47 -7.54
CA SER A 96 6.17 -3.48 -8.90
C SER A 96 7.66 -3.83 -8.84
N GLU A 97 8.03 -5.02 -9.35
CA GLU A 97 9.40 -5.52 -9.48
C GLU A 97 10.27 -4.43 -10.13
N ILE A 98 11.00 -3.68 -9.32
CA ILE A 98 12.18 -2.99 -9.83
C ILE A 98 13.25 -4.05 -9.89
N LYS A 99 13.40 -4.69 -11.05
CA LYS A 99 14.57 -5.54 -11.30
C LYS A 99 15.83 -4.71 -11.02
N PRO A 100 16.78 -5.19 -10.20
CA PRO A 100 18.01 -4.47 -9.94
C PRO A 100 18.68 -4.13 -11.28
N MET A 101 18.84 -2.84 -11.58
CA MET A 101 19.64 -2.43 -12.73
C MET A 101 21.07 -2.93 -12.45
N THR A 102 21.52 -3.91 -13.23
CA THR A 102 22.89 -4.40 -13.13
C THR A 102 23.86 -3.22 -13.30
N PRO A 103 24.91 -3.10 -12.47
CA PRO A 103 25.85 -2.00 -12.57
C PRO A 103 26.42 -1.95 -13.99
N MET A 104 26.31 -0.79 -14.64
CA MET A 104 26.90 -0.58 -15.95
C MET A 104 28.40 -0.83 -15.83
N GLN A 105 28.91 -1.80 -16.58
CA GLN A 105 30.35 -2.02 -16.65
C GLN A 105 31.02 -0.75 -17.21
N PRO A 106 32.18 -0.36 -16.67
CA PRO A 106 32.87 0.84 -17.12
C PRO A 106 33.12 0.75 -18.63
N MET A 107 32.58 1.72 -19.37
CA MET A 107 32.78 1.81 -20.81
C MET A 107 34.27 1.94 -21.09
N LYS A 108 34.80 1.08 -21.96
CA LYS A 108 36.19 1.20 -22.41
C LYS A 108 36.36 2.55 -23.12
N PRO A 109 37.46 3.28 -22.87
CA PRO A 109 37.69 4.56 -23.51
C PRO A 109 37.67 4.38 -25.03
N LEU A 110 36.83 5.16 -25.70
CA LEU A 110 36.83 5.26 -27.15
C LEU A 110 38.19 5.83 -27.56
N LYS A 111 38.92 5.10 -28.40
CA LYS A 111 40.17 5.61 -28.97
C LYS A 111 39.83 6.81 -29.86
N PRO A 112 40.58 7.92 -29.77
CA PRO A 112 40.42 9.02 -30.70
C PRO A 112 40.74 8.53 -32.12
N MET A 113 39.87 8.90 -33.07
CA MET A 113 40.15 8.83 -34.50
C MET A 113 40.97 10.05 -34.93
#